data_AF-A0A162NIC4-F1
#
_entry.id   AF-A0A162NIC4-F1
#
_cell.length_a   1.000
_cell.length_b   1.000
_cell.length_c   1.000
_cell.angle_alpha   90.00
_cell.angle_beta   90.00
_cell.angle_gamma   90.00
#
_symmetry.space_group_name_H-M   'P 1'
#
loop_
_entity.id
_entity.type
_entity.pdbx_description
1 polymer ?
#
loop_
_entity_poly.entity_id
_entity_poly.type
_entity_poly.pdbx_seq_one_letter_code
_entity_poly.pdbx_strand_id
1 'polypeptide(L)'
;MCIPRTTINTTIKRWEETGTAKLKTRPRGPKKLSVTDVISFCLSVMNNPFESYAYHQRNMTAAGAASAKGFSSYTPFPKPNLTREQKKSRLRWTKARANFGIEGWSRVVLSDESSFMLKGNGSDPAAIRHYVYIPRRRY
;
A
#
# COMPACT_ATOMS: atom_id res chain seq x y z
N MET A 1 27.63 -25.46 -26.70
CA MET A 1 27.67 -24.01 -26.98
C MET A 1 29.12 -23.59 -27.11
N CYS A 2 29.54 -23.07 -28.27
CA CYS A 2 30.90 -22.53 -28.44
C CYS A 2 30.95 -21.08 -27.95
N ILE A 3 31.53 -20.84 -26.77
CA ILE A 3 31.83 -19.49 -26.29
C ILE A 3 33.13 -19.03 -26.98
N PRO A 4 33.16 -17.82 -27.58
CA PRO A 4 34.37 -17.30 -28.19
C PRO A 4 35.52 -17.19 -27.18
N ARG A 5 36.74 -17.58 -27.58
CA ARG A 5 37.96 -17.49 -26.74
C ARG A 5 38.20 -16.06 -26.22
N THR A 6 37.80 -15.05 -26.99
CA THR A 6 37.89 -13.62 -26.60
C THR A 6 37.05 -13.31 -25.36
N THR A 7 35.84 -13.86 -25.27
CA THR A 7 34.96 -13.70 -24.10
C THR A 7 35.56 -14.37 -22.86
N ILE A 8 36.19 -15.54 -23.04
CA ILE A 8 36.86 -16.27 -21.94
C ILE A 8 38.04 -15.43 -21.41
N ASN A 9 38.94 -15.00 -22.31
CA ASN A 9 40.13 -14.23 -21.92
C ASN A 9 39.77 -12.88 -21.29
N THR A 10 38.74 -12.19 -21.80
CA THR A 10 38.27 -10.92 -21.20
C THR A 10 37.62 -11.12 -19.83
N THR A 11 37.02 -12.27 -19.57
CA THR A 11 36.45 -12.60 -18.26
C THR A 11 37.55 -12.95 -17.26
N ILE A 12 38.56 -13.74 -17.66
CA ILE A 12 39.73 -14.08 -16.82
C ILE A 12 40.49 -12.80 -16.42
N LYS A 13 40.85 -11.95 -17.38
CA LYS A 13 41.52 -10.66 -17.09
C LYS A 13 40.73 -9.81 -16.11
N ARG A 14 39.42 -9.70 -16.30
CA ARG A 14 38.56 -8.91 -15.40
C ARG A 14 38.49 -9.51 -13.98
N TRP A 15 38.52 -10.84 -13.87
CA TRP A 15 38.60 -11.53 -12.58
C TRP A 15 39.92 -11.27 -11.87
N GLU A 16 41.04 -11.37 -12.58
CA GLU A 16 42.38 -11.07 -12.04
C GLU A 16 42.50 -9.61 -11.56
N GLU A 17 41.92 -8.66 -12.31
CA GLU A 17 41.98 -7.23 -11.98
C GLU A 17 41.02 -6.79 -10.88
N THR A 18 39.78 -7.30 -10.89
CA THR A 18 38.69 -6.77 -10.04
C THR A 18 38.22 -7.77 -8.98
N GLY A 19 38.61 -9.04 -9.07
CA GLY A 19 38.10 -10.12 -8.23
C GLY A 19 36.63 -10.47 -8.48
N THR A 20 36.03 -9.98 -9.57
CA THR A 20 34.62 -10.24 -9.89
C THR A 20 34.42 -10.56 -11.37
N ALA A 21 33.56 -11.54 -11.66
CA ALA A 21 33.15 -11.89 -13.02
C ALA A 21 31.98 -11.02 -13.51
N LYS A 22 31.42 -10.15 -12.66
CA LYS A 22 30.26 -9.32 -13.00
C LYS A 22 30.67 -8.22 -13.98
N LEU A 23 29.87 -8.04 -15.02
CA LEU A 23 30.03 -6.93 -15.96
C LEU A 23 29.79 -5.61 -15.22
N LYS A 24 30.62 -4.60 -15.53
CA LYS A 24 30.38 -3.23 -15.08
C LYS A 24 29.04 -2.75 -15.65
N THR A 25 28.18 -2.21 -14.78
CA THR A 25 26.95 -1.57 -15.22
C THR A 25 27.28 -0.43 -16.17
N ARG A 26 26.68 -0.43 -17.37
CA ARG A 26 26.86 0.67 -18.32
C ARG A 26 26.31 1.96 -17.72
N PRO A 27 26.99 3.11 -17.89
CA PRO A 27 26.42 4.39 -17.49
C PRO A 27 25.08 4.58 -18.19
N ARG A 28 24.04 4.86 -17.39
CA ARG A 28 22.72 5.16 -17.94
C ARG A 28 22.69 6.63 -18.38
N GLY A 29 21.87 6.93 -19.37
CA GLY A 29 21.59 8.31 -19.76
C GLY A 29 21.01 9.13 -18.60
N PRO A 30 20.99 10.46 -18.73
CA PRO A 30 20.44 11.36 -17.73
C PRO A 30 19.01 10.96 -17.35
N LYS A 31 18.67 11.09 -16.06
CA LYS A 31 17.29 10.86 -15.62
C LYS A 31 16.40 11.98 -16.17
N LYS A 32 15.19 11.62 -16.61
CA LYS A 32 14.20 12.58 -17.13
C LYS A 32 13.74 13.61 -16.10
N LEU A 33 13.94 13.34 -14.81
CA LEU A 33 13.51 14.20 -13.72
C LEU A 33 14.73 14.59 -12.89
N SER A 34 14.80 15.87 -12.55
CA SER A 34 15.79 16.38 -11.61
C SER A 34 15.45 15.95 -10.18
N VAL A 35 16.42 16.08 -9.27
CA VAL A 35 16.18 15.85 -7.85
C VAL A 35 15.12 16.82 -7.32
N THR A 36 15.13 18.07 -7.79
CA THR A 36 14.17 19.11 -7.41
C THR A 36 12.74 18.73 -7.81
N ASP A 37 12.53 18.22 -9.03
CA ASP A 37 11.21 17.78 -9.50
C ASP A 37 10.65 16.62 -8.67
N VAL A 38 11.54 15.73 -8.24
CA VAL A 38 11.17 14.60 -7.39
C VAL A 38 10.76 15.09 -5.99
N ILE A 39 11.47 16.07 -5.44
CA ILE A 39 11.14 16.66 -4.13
C ILE A 39 9.82 17.42 -4.20
N SER A 40 9.62 18.27 -5.21
CA SER A 40 8.38 19.03 -5.39
C SER A 40 7.18 18.09 -5.56
N PHE A 41 7.37 16.99 -6.29
CA PHE A 41 6.36 15.94 -6.40
C PHE A 41 6.02 15.30 -5.05
N CYS A 42 7.01 14.87 -4.27
CA CYS A 42 6.77 14.28 -2.95
C CYS A 42 6.00 15.25 -2.03
N LEU A 43 6.38 16.53 -2.03
CA LEU A 43 5.69 17.56 -1.24
C LEU A 43 4.25 17.77 -1.71
N SER A 44 4.00 17.77 -3.03
CA SER A 44 2.64 17.88 -3.58
C SER A 44 1.73 16.74 -3.13
N VAL A 45 2.23 15.49 -3.17
CA VAL A 45 1.49 14.31 -2.71
C VAL A 45 1.26 14.35 -1.21
N MET A 46 2.26 14.75 -0.42
CA MET A 46 2.13 14.86 1.04
C MET A 46 1.10 15.92 1.46
N ASN A 47 1.05 17.05 0.73
CA ASN A 47 0.09 18.11 1.02
C ASN A 47 -1.33 17.74 0.61
N ASN A 48 -1.51 17.01 -0.50
CA ASN A 48 -2.82 16.67 -1.04
C ASN A 48 -2.92 15.17 -1.39
N PRO A 49 -2.90 14.26 -0.39
CA PRO A 49 -2.78 12.82 -0.64
C PRO A 49 -4.00 12.16 -1.28
N PHE A 50 -5.15 12.85 -1.29
CA PHE A 50 -6.40 12.36 -1.87
C PHE A 50 -6.66 12.89 -3.27
N GLU A 51 -5.76 13.74 -3.78
CA GLU A 51 -5.90 14.26 -5.13
C GLU A 51 -5.55 13.23 -6.19
N SER A 52 -6.11 13.44 -7.38
CA SER A 52 -5.90 12.51 -8.48
C SER A 52 -4.43 12.46 -8.92
N TYR A 53 -4.05 11.34 -9.53
CA TYR A 53 -2.74 11.24 -10.18
C TYR A 53 -2.52 12.37 -11.20
N ALA A 54 -3.57 12.74 -11.97
CA ALA A 54 -3.53 13.82 -12.95
C ALA A 54 -3.28 15.21 -12.32
N TYR A 55 -3.82 15.46 -11.12
CA TYR A 55 -3.56 16.70 -10.38
C TYR A 55 -2.07 16.82 -10.04
N HIS A 56 -1.48 15.77 -9.48
CA HIS A 56 -0.04 15.74 -9.21
C HIS A 56 0.79 15.70 -10.49
N GLN A 57 0.24 15.19 -11.59
CA GLN A 57 0.92 15.11 -12.87
C GLN A 57 1.03 16.45 -13.60
N ARG A 58 0.21 17.47 -13.28
CA ARG A 58 0.49 18.84 -13.76
C ARG A 58 1.82 19.38 -13.24
N ASN A 59 2.29 18.84 -12.11
CA ASN A 59 3.63 19.07 -11.56
C ASN A 59 4.65 18.00 -12.00
N MET A 60 4.32 17.10 -12.94
CA MET A 60 5.21 16.03 -13.40
C MET A 60 5.32 15.93 -14.93
N THR A 61 6.48 15.45 -15.38
CA THR A 61 6.68 14.94 -16.75
C THR A 61 6.73 13.41 -16.86
N ALA A 62 6.43 12.60 -15.82
CA ALA A 62 6.40 11.13 -16.00
C ALA A 62 5.68 10.32 -14.90
N ALA A 63 4.75 9.46 -15.34
CA ALA A 63 4.13 8.33 -14.62
C ALA A 63 5.07 7.46 -13.76
N GLY A 64 6.35 7.38 -14.13
CA GLY A 64 7.32 6.50 -13.49
C GLY A 64 7.86 6.96 -12.13
N ALA A 65 7.80 8.25 -11.80
CA ALA A 65 8.46 8.74 -10.58
C ALA A 65 7.72 8.38 -9.29
N ALA A 66 6.38 8.32 -9.32
CA ALA A 66 5.55 7.98 -8.17
C ALA A 66 5.83 6.55 -7.67
N SER A 67 5.76 5.57 -8.59
CA SER A 67 6.04 4.17 -8.28
C SER A 67 7.49 3.96 -7.84
N ALA A 68 8.45 4.63 -8.49
CA ALA A 68 9.87 4.57 -8.09
C ALA A 68 10.13 5.14 -6.68
N LYS A 69 9.21 5.95 -6.15
CA LYS A 69 9.26 6.52 -4.79
C LYS A 69 8.37 5.78 -3.79
N GLY A 70 7.70 4.71 -4.22
CA GLY A 70 6.84 3.90 -3.35
C GLY A 70 5.43 4.45 -3.18
N PHE A 71 5.01 5.43 -3.98
CA PHE A 71 3.62 5.89 -3.95
C PHE A 71 2.74 4.96 -4.79
N SER A 72 1.59 4.60 -4.21
CA SER A 72 0.54 3.80 -4.85
C SER A 72 -0.81 4.47 -4.64
N SER A 73 -1.74 4.25 -5.56
CA SER A 73 -3.14 4.65 -5.37
C SER A 73 -3.86 3.68 -4.42
N TYR A 74 -4.82 4.21 -3.66
CA TYR A 74 -5.71 3.43 -2.80
C TYR A 74 -7.09 4.08 -2.81
N THR A 75 -8.14 3.26 -2.95
CA THR A 75 -9.53 3.73 -2.83
C THR A 75 -9.98 3.62 -1.38
N PRO A 76 -10.29 4.74 -0.72
CA PRO A 76 -10.74 4.71 0.67
C PRO A 76 -12.10 4.00 0.79
N PHE A 77 -12.25 3.14 1.80
CA PHE A 77 -13.54 2.58 2.15
C PHE A 77 -14.46 3.69 2.70
N PRO A 78 -15.74 3.76 2.29
CA PRO A 78 -16.67 4.77 2.78
C PRO A 78 -16.81 4.63 4.30
N LYS A 79 -16.49 5.71 5.02
CA LYS A 79 -16.64 5.78 6.47
C LYS A 79 -17.99 6.43 6.79
N PRO A 80 -18.71 5.96 7.83
CA PRO A 80 -19.91 6.63 8.28
C PRO A 80 -19.58 8.06 8.70
N ASN A 81 -20.40 9.02 8.30
CA ASN A 81 -20.22 10.41 8.69
C ASN A 81 -20.68 10.60 10.13
N LEU A 82 -19.73 10.68 11.06
CA LEU A 82 -20.02 10.82 12.48
C LEU A 82 -20.09 12.29 12.90
N THR A 83 -21.13 12.62 13.68
CA THR A 83 -21.24 13.92 14.34
C THR A 83 -20.17 14.07 15.43
N ARG A 84 -19.89 15.31 15.85
CA ARG A 84 -18.92 15.60 16.93
C ARG A 84 -19.27 14.88 18.23
N GLU A 85 -20.56 14.83 18.58
CA GLU A 85 -21.03 14.17 19.80
C GLU A 85 -20.89 12.64 19.71
N GLN A 86 -21.17 12.04 18.54
CA GLN A 86 -20.93 10.62 18.31
C GLN A 86 -19.44 10.27 18.45
N LYS A 87 -18.53 11.10 17.93
CA LYS A 87 -17.07 10.91 18.09
C LYS A 87 -16.65 10.95 19.57
N LYS A 88 -17.17 11.92 20.35
CA LYS A 88 -16.91 12.00 21.79
C LYS A 88 -17.44 10.78 22.55
N SER A 89 -18.66 10.36 22.25
CA SER A 89 -19.28 9.19 22.91
C SER A 89 -18.47 7.92 22.63
N ARG A 90 -18.07 7.69 21.37
CA ARG A 90 -17.19 6.58 20.99
C ARG A 90 -15.84 6.65 21.72
N LEU A 91 -15.20 7.82 21.77
CA LEU A 91 -13.93 8.00 22.47
C LEU A 91 -14.05 7.74 23.99
N ARG A 92 -15.13 8.20 24.61
CA ARG A 92 -15.41 7.94 26.04
C ARG A 92 -15.58 6.44 26.28
N TRP A 93 -16.36 5.78 25.42
CA TRP A 93 -16.60 4.34 25.51
C TRP A 93 -15.30 3.53 25.38
N THR A 94 -14.44 3.87 24.42
CA THR A 94 -13.15 3.19 24.22
C THR A 94 -12.20 3.45 25.37
N LYS A 95 -12.06 4.69 25.86
CA LYS A 95 -11.21 5.00 27.01
C LYS A 95 -11.64 4.26 28.27
N ALA A 96 -12.94 4.21 28.55
CA ALA A 96 -13.47 3.52 29.73
C ALA A 96 -13.20 2.00 29.72
N ARG A 97 -12.99 1.42 28.53
CA ARG A 97 -12.78 -0.02 28.34
C ARG A 97 -11.37 -0.36 27.81
N ALA A 98 -10.47 0.62 27.72
CA ALA A 98 -9.12 0.43 27.20
C ALA A 98 -8.33 -0.56 28.07
N ASN A 99 -8.59 -0.56 29.38
CA ASN A 99 -7.92 -1.41 30.37
C ASN A 99 -8.76 -2.64 30.75
N PHE A 100 -9.79 -3.00 29.97
CA PHE A 100 -10.56 -4.20 30.26
C PHE A 100 -9.69 -5.44 30.07
N GLY A 101 -9.50 -6.20 31.15
CA GLY A 101 -8.91 -7.53 31.11
C GLY A 101 -9.90 -8.58 30.58
N ILE A 102 -9.46 -9.83 30.51
CA ILE A 102 -10.26 -10.96 29.99
C ILE A 102 -11.60 -11.08 30.72
N GLU A 103 -11.61 -10.94 32.06
CA GLU A 103 -12.81 -10.96 32.90
C GLU A 103 -13.78 -9.79 32.63
N GLY A 104 -13.26 -8.66 32.16
CA GLY A 104 -14.08 -7.52 31.76
C GLY A 104 -14.78 -7.79 30.42
N TRP A 105 -14.07 -8.39 29.48
CA TRP A 105 -14.62 -8.74 28.17
C TRP A 105 -15.54 -9.97 28.20
N SER A 106 -15.31 -10.93 29.12
CA SER A 106 -16.17 -12.13 29.26
C SER A 106 -17.61 -11.79 29.63
N ARG A 107 -17.84 -10.62 30.23
CA ARG A 107 -19.17 -10.12 30.61
C ARG A 107 -19.85 -9.31 29.51
N VAL A 108 -19.16 -8.98 28.42
CA VAL A 108 -19.71 -8.17 27.34
C VAL A 108 -20.37 -9.09 26.31
N VAL A 109 -21.69 -8.98 26.18
CA VAL A 109 -22.45 -9.61 25.11
C VAL A 109 -22.62 -8.61 23.98
N LEU A 110 -22.21 -9.00 22.77
CA LEU A 110 -22.40 -8.21 21.56
C LEU A 110 -23.48 -8.87 20.71
N SER A 111 -24.52 -8.12 20.38
CA SER A 111 -25.54 -8.50 19.40
C SER A 111 -25.53 -7.47 18.27
N ASP A 112 -25.47 -7.94 17.04
CA ASP A 112 -25.64 -7.13 15.85
C ASP A 112 -26.58 -7.86 14.90
N GLU A 113 -27.50 -7.12 14.29
CA GLU A 113 -28.43 -7.66 13.30
C GLU A 113 -27.86 -7.35 11.92
N SER A 114 -27.59 -8.41 11.14
CA SER A 114 -27.20 -8.26 9.74
C SER A 114 -28.32 -8.73 8.83
N SER A 115 -28.75 -7.85 7.93
CA SER A 115 -29.69 -8.21 6.88
C SER A 115 -28.96 -8.99 5.79
N PHE A 116 -29.30 -10.26 5.62
CA PHE A 116 -28.86 -11.05 4.47
C PHE A 116 -29.90 -10.91 3.36
N MET A 117 -29.51 -10.37 2.21
CA MET A 117 -30.37 -10.43 1.03
C MET A 117 -30.35 -11.87 0.49
N LEU A 118 -31.49 -12.55 0.55
CA LEU A 118 -31.68 -13.82 -0.14
C LEU A 118 -31.75 -13.54 -1.64
N LYS A 119 -30.84 -14.16 -2.38
CA LYS A 119 -30.73 -13.99 -3.83
C LYS A 119 -31.98 -14.57 -4.52
N GLY A 120 -32.83 -13.70 -5.08
CA GLY A 120 -33.95 -14.13 -5.93
C GLY A 120 -35.27 -13.40 -5.69
N ASN A 121 -35.35 -12.14 -6.11
CA ASN A 121 -36.40 -11.62 -7.01
C ASN A 121 -36.18 -10.12 -7.23
N GLY A 122 -35.62 -9.79 -8.40
CA GLY A 122 -35.56 -8.43 -8.93
C GLY A 122 -34.29 -7.65 -8.56
N SER A 123 -33.33 -7.60 -9.49
CA SER A 123 -32.10 -6.80 -9.50
C SER A 123 -31.00 -7.21 -8.52
N ASP A 124 -30.10 -8.07 -8.99
CA ASP A 124 -28.82 -8.39 -8.35
C ASP A 124 -27.70 -7.62 -9.07
N PRO A 125 -26.76 -7.03 -8.33
CA PRO A 125 -25.40 -7.53 -8.51
C PRO A 125 -24.69 -7.71 -7.16
N ALA A 126 -24.65 -8.97 -6.72
CA ALA A 126 -23.57 -9.58 -5.96
C ALA A 126 -23.10 -8.83 -4.69
N ALA A 127 -23.68 -9.19 -3.55
CA ALA A 127 -22.98 -9.12 -2.27
C ALA A 127 -23.40 -10.26 -1.32
N ILE A 128 -22.86 -11.46 -1.56
CA ILE A 128 -22.61 -12.39 -0.45
C ILE A 128 -21.29 -11.91 0.20
N ARG A 129 -21.39 -11.22 1.33
CA ARG A 129 -20.25 -11.05 2.25
C ARG A 129 -20.52 -11.87 3.51
N HIS A 130 -20.35 -13.18 3.41
CA HIS A 130 -20.02 -13.96 4.59
C HIS A 130 -18.55 -13.68 4.93
N TYR A 131 -18.32 -12.97 6.04
CA TYR A 131 -17.05 -13.08 6.75
C TYR A 131 -17.34 -13.20 8.25
N VAL A 132 -17.56 -14.44 8.69
CA VAL A 132 -17.12 -14.85 10.02
C VAL A 132 -15.70 -15.36 9.83
N TYR A 133 -14.70 -14.50 10.05
CA TYR A 133 -13.34 -14.96 10.29
C TYR A 133 -13.12 -14.96 11.80
N ILE A 134 -13.27 -16.13 12.41
CA ILE A 134 -12.74 -16.43 13.74
C ILE A 134 -11.31 -16.93 13.50
N PRO A 135 -10.26 -16.16 13.82
CA PRO A 135 -8.91 -16.69 13.78
C PRO A 135 -8.82 -17.83 14.80
N ARG A 136 -8.44 -19.02 14.34
CA ARG A 136 -7.99 -20.10 15.22
C ARG A 136 -6.87 -19.55 16.10
N ARG A 137 -7.03 -19.72 17.41
CA ARG A 137 -5.94 -19.64 18.38
C ARG A 137 -4.73 -20.39 17.84
N ARG A 138 -3.56 -19.75 17.81
CA ARG A 138 -2.30 -20.43 18.07
C ARG A 138 -1.85 -19.98 19.46
N TYR A 139 -1.51 -20.98 20.25
CA TYR A 139 -1.16 -20.93 21.67
C TYR A 139 -0.10 -19.88 21.99
#